data_AF-A0A820SA47-F1
#
_entry.id   AF-A0A820SA47-F1
#
_cell.length_a   1.000
_cell.length_b   1.000
_cell.length_c   1.000
_cell.angle_alpha   90.00
_cell.angle_beta   90.00
_cell.angle_gamma   90.00
#
_symmetry.space_group_name_H-M   'P 1'
#
loop_
_entity.id
_entity.type
_entity.pdbx_description
1 polymer ?
#
loop_
_entity_poly.entity_id
_entity_poly.type
_entity_poly.pdbx_seq_one_letter_code
_entity_poly.pdbx_strand_id
1 'polypeptide(L)'
;LKTFPNPLEYFYDRTKNVSESYKNHTYIYLANAFARISIDYIKQILNNNNYRFAPSMKQLQEEFQTYHINQNKQSKKKSNDTMSKRLNHRARASMSIPDIPDEIFYKELCYIKHEDEIIGKQ
;
A
#
# COMPACT_ATOMS: atom_id res chain seq x y z
N LEU A 1 14.10 8.96 -12.24
CA LEU A 1 13.32 8.06 -13.12
C LEU A 1 14.09 7.58 -14.35
N LYS A 2 15.02 8.36 -14.93
CA LYS A 2 15.92 7.91 -16.03
C LYS A 2 16.74 6.64 -15.73
N THR A 3 16.80 6.20 -14.47
CA THR A 3 17.50 4.99 -14.00
C THR A 3 16.73 3.69 -14.21
N PHE A 4 15.42 3.73 -14.51
CA PHE A 4 14.62 2.54 -14.78
C PHE A 4 14.04 2.65 -16.20
N PRO A 5 14.51 1.84 -17.17
CA PRO A 5 14.01 1.91 -18.54
C PRO A 5 12.53 1.51 -18.65
N ASN A 6 12.04 0.66 -17.73
CA ASN A 6 10.63 0.34 -17.57
C ASN A 6 10.25 0.30 -16.07
N PRO A 7 9.90 1.44 -15.46
CA PRO A 7 9.64 1.52 -14.02
C PRO A 7 8.38 0.75 -13.61
N LEU A 8 7.36 0.69 -14.47
CA LEU A 8 6.14 -0.08 -14.23
C LEU A 8 6.47 -1.57 -14.05
N GLU A 9 7.18 -2.15 -15.01
CA GLU A 9 7.60 -3.55 -14.92
C GLU A 9 8.51 -3.79 -13.72
N TYR A 10 9.45 -2.87 -13.43
CA TYR A 10 10.36 -3.03 -12.31
C TYR A 10 9.66 -3.02 -10.95
N PHE A 11 8.79 -2.05 -10.68
CA PHE A 11 8.16 -1.87 -9.37
C PHE A 11 6.98 -2.83 -9.12
N TYR A 12 6.33 -3.32 -10.19
CA TYR A 12 5.25 -4.29 -10.07
C TYR A 12 5.71 -5.76 -10.13
N ASP A 13 6.98 -6.04 -10.42
CA ASP A 13 7.51 -7.40 -10.49
C ASP A 13 7.62 -8.05 -9.09
N ARG A 14 6.66 -8.92 -8.79
CA ARG A 14 6.59 -9.67 -7.52
C ARG A 14 7.58 -10.84 -7.43
N THR A 15 8.25 -11.20 -8.53
CA THR A 15 9.18 -12.34 -8.56
C THR A 15 10.55 -11.98 -7.97
N LYS A 16 10.92 -10.71 -8.01
CA LYS A 16 12.20 -10.22 -7.48
C LYS A 16 12.14 -10.10 -5.96
N ASN A 17 13.23 -10.49 -5.30
CA ASN A 17 13.42 -10.25 -3.87
C ASN A 17 13.70 -8.77 -3.58
N VAL A 18 13.41 -8.35 -2.35
CA VAL A 18 13.66 -6.99 -1.83
C VAL A 18 14.52 -7.05 -0.57
N SER A 19 15.26 -5.97 -0.32
CA SER A 19 16.07 -5.81 0.89
C SER A 19 15.18 -5.73 2.14
N GLU A 20 15.71 -6.09 3.30
CA GLU A 20 14.97 -5.95 4.56
C GLU A 20 14.67 -4.49 4.91
N SER A 21 15.61 -3.59 4.57
CA SER A 21 15.40 -2.13 4.71
C SER A 21 14.19 -1.67 3.90
N TYR A 22 14.10 -2.08 2.64
CA TYR A 22 12.96 -1.79 1.77
C TYR A 22 11.65 -2.34 2.35
N LYS A 23 11.63 -3.58 2.86
CA LYS A 23 10.43 -4.16 3.50
C LYS A 23 9.97 -3.34 4.69
N ASN A 24 10.90 -2.90 5.54
CA ASN A 24 10.60 -2.09 6.71
C ASN A 24 10.01 -0.73 6.35
N HIS A 25 10.63 -0.04 5.38
CA HIS A 25 10.09 1.21 4.84
C HIS A 25 8.69 1.04 4.27
N THR A 26 8.50 0.00 3.45
CA THR A 26 7.21 -0.32 2.84
C THR A 26 6.14 -0.58 3.91
N TYR A 27 6.46 -1.42 4.90
CA TYR A 27 5.56 -1.75 5.99
C TYR A 27 5.17 -0.51 6.80
N ILE A 28 6.14 0.29 7.25
CA ILE A 28 5.89 1.50 8.05
C ILE A 28 5.07 2.51 7.26
N TYR A 29 5.42 2.72 5.98
CA TYR A 29 4.68 3.65 5.13
C TYR A 29 3.21 3.24 5.01
N LEU A 30 2.94 1.98 4.65
CA LEU A 30 1.56 1.50 4.51
C LEU A 30 0.82 1.45 5.85
N ALA A 31 1.49 1.05 6.94
CA ALA A 31 0.90 1.06 8.28
C ALA A 31 0.48 2.47 8.73
N ASN A 32 1.23 3.50 8.33
CA ASN A 32 0.91 4.89 8.62
C ASN A 32 -0.17 5.44 7.66
N ALA A 33 -0.03 5.19 6.36
CA ALA A 33 -0.99 5.63 5.34
C ALA A 33 -2.39 5.03 5.55
N PHE A 34 -2.46 3.78 6.04
CA PHE A 34 -3.70 3.07 6.34
C PHE A 34 -3.83 2.79 7.84
N ALA A 35 -3.69 3.81 8.68
CA ALA A 35 -3.73 3.69 10.14
C ALA A 35 -5.00 3.05 10.72
N ARG A 36 -6.09 3.03 9.95
CA ARG A 36 -7.37 2.38 10.31
C ARG A 36 -7.46 0.91 9.91
N ILE A 37 -6.56 0.42 9.06
CA ILE A 37 -6.49 -1.01 8.71
C ILE A 37 -5.66 -1.74 9.77
N SER A 38 -6.07 -2.97 10.10
CA SER A 38 -5.35 -3.82 11.05
C SER A 38 -3.95 -4.15 10.54
N ILE A 39 -2.98 -4.20 11.47
CA ILE A 39 -1.58 -4.51 11.13
C ILE A 39 -1.47 -5.87 10.48
N ASP A 40 -2.20 -6.87 11.00
CA ASP A 40 -2.14 -8.24 10.50
C ASP A 40 -2.61 -8.29 9.04
N TYR A 41 -3.60 -7.49 8.68
CA TYR A 41 -4.06 -7.43 7.30
C TYR A 41 -3.05 -6.72 6.39
N ILE A 42 -2.44 -5.62 6.84
CA ILE A 42 -1.36 -4.96 6.09
C ILE A 42 -0.19 -5.92 5.85
N LYS A 43 0.23 -6.67 6.88
CA LYS A 43 1.25 -7.71 6.75
C LYS A 43 0.85 -8.82 5.78
N GLN A 44 -0.41 -9.24 5.80
CA GLN A 44 -0.94 -10.22 4.86
C GLN A 44 -0.85 -9.72 3.42
N ILE A 45 -1.28 -8.48 3.15
CA ILE A 45 -1.17 -7.86 1.83
C ILE A 45 0.28 -7.77 1.37
N LEU A 46 1.18 -7.38 2.27
CA LEU A 46 2.61 -7.32 1.97
C LEU A 46 3.18 -8.69 1.62
N ASN A 47 2.90 -9.72 2.41
CA ASN A 47 3.33 -11.08 2.11
C ASN A 47 2.81 -11.56 0.74
N ASN A 48 1.53 -11.33 0.44
CA ASN A 48 0.92 -11.72 -0.84
C ASN A 48 1.54 -11.02 -2.05
N ASN A 49 2.06 -9.81 -1.85
CA ASN A 49 2.70 -9.00 -2.88
C ASN A 49 4.23 -9.09 -2.84
N ASN A 50 4.81 -10.03 -2.09
CA ASN A 50 6.25 -10.17 -1.87
C ASN A 50 6.91 -8.84 -1.42
N TYR A 51 6.23 -8.13 -0.53
CA TYR A 51 6.59 -6.82 0.02
C TYR A 51 6.74 -5.70 -1.00
N ARG A 52 6.33 -5.88 -2.27
CA ARG A 52 6.38 -4.83 -3.28
C ARG A 52 5.43 -3.69 -2.92
N PHE A 53 5.97 -2.49 -2.85
CA PHE A 53 5.22 -1.33 -2.36
C PHE A 53 4.07 -0.93 -3.30
N ALA A 54 4.35 -0.73 -4.59
CA ALA A 54 3.35 -0.30 -5.57
C ALA A 54 2.11 -1.23 -5.66
N PRO A 55 2.24 -2.55 -5.85
CA PRO A 55 1.06 -3.42 -5.88
C PRO A 55 0.35 -3.50 -4.51
N SER A 56 1.08 -3.44 -3.39
CA SER A 56 0.47 -3.44 -2.06
C SER A 56 -0.34 -2.17 -1.79
N MET A 57 0.22 -1.01 -2.15
CA MET A 57 -0.45 0.29 -2.06
C MET A 57 -1.74 0.28 -2.88
N LYS A 58 -1.65 -0.12 -4.15
CA LYS A 58 -2.79 -0.15 -5.07
C LYS A 58 -3.92 -1.05 -4.53
N GLN A 59 -3.59 -2.25 -4.05
CA GLN A 59 -4.59 -3.15 -3.48
C GLN A 59 -5.28 -2.55 -2.25
N LEU A 60 -4.52 -1.95 -1.32
CA LEU A 60 -5.10 -1.29 -0.13
C LEU A 60 -5.99 -0.11 -0.50
N GLN A 61 -5.62 0.67 -1.52
CA GLN A 61 -6.44 1.78 -2.03
C GLN A 61 -7.76 1.29 -2.62
N GLU A 62 -7.72 0.28 -3.49
CA GLU A 62 -8.91 -0.29 -4.15
C GLU A 62 -9.91 -0.85 -3.12
N GLU A 63 -9.40 -1.59 -2.13
CA GLU A 63 -10.24 -2.16 -1.06
C GLU A 63 -10.85 -1.06 -0.17
N PHE A 64 -10.10 -0.01 0.14
CA PHE A 64 -10.61 1.09 0.96
C PHE A 64 -11.64 1.95 0.22
N GLN A 65 -11.42 2.22 -1.06
CA GLN A 65 -12.40 2.90 -1.92
C GLN A 65 -13.70 2.09 -2.01
N THR A 66 -13.59 0.78 -2.24
CA THR A 66 -14.74 -0.13 -2.32
C THR A 66 -15.55 -0.14 -1.02
N TYR A 67 -14.88 -0.15 0.13
CA TYR A 67 -15.53 -0.08 1.44
C TYR A 67 -16.37 1.21 1.61
N HIS A 68 -15.80 2.38 1.29
CA HIS A 68 -16.52 3.66 1.40
C HIS A 68 -17.76 3.73 0.49
N ILE A 69 -17.65 3.21 -0.74
CA ILE A 69 -18.78 3.14 -1.67
C ILE A 69 -19.91 2.26 -1.11
N ASN A 70 -19.55 1.15 -0.46
CA ASN A 70 -20.52 0.20 0.10
C ASN A 70 -21.18 0.69 1.40
N GLN A 71 -20.47 1.42 2.25
CA GLN A 71 -21.03 2.07 3.44
C GLN A 71 -22.15 3.07 3.08
N ASN A 72 -21.96 3.84 2.01
CA ASN A 72 -22.97 4.79 1.53
C ASN A 72 -24.24 4.10 0.99
N LYS A 73 -24.16 2.82 0.60
CA LYS A 73 -25.28 2.02 0.08
C LYS A 73 -25.95 1.15 1.13
N GLN A 74 -25.30 0.88 2.27
CA GLN A 74 -25.75 -0.10 3.27
C GLN A 74 -26.17 0.55 4.59
N SER A 75 -27.18 1.43 4.58
CA SER A 75 -27.84 1.87 5.81
C SER A 75 -28.95 0.92 6.30
N LYS A 76 -29.16 -0.27 5.69
CA LYS A 76 -30.29 -1.16 6.05
C LYS A 76 -30.08 -2.69 6.06
N LYS A 77 -28.88 -3.24 5.88
CA LYS A 77 -28.67 -4.69 6.05
C LYS A 77 -27.43 -4.98 6.88
N LYS A 78 -27.61 -5.73 7.98
CA LYS A 78 -26.54 -6.40 8.74
C LYS A 78 -25.75 -7.28 7.77
N SER A 79 -24.71 -6.73 7.14
CA SER A 79 -23.83 -7.49 6.27
C SER A 79 -22.68 -8.04 7.10
N ASN A 80 -22.34 -9.30 6.84
CA ASN A 80 -21.13 -9.95 7.35
C ASN A 80 -19.90 -9.38 6.63
N ASP A 81 -19.74 -8.06 6.60
CA ASP A 81 -18.70 -7.38 5.83
C ASP A 81 -17.32 -7.68 6.45
N THR A 82 -16.53 -8.42 5.70
CA THR A 82 -15.17 -8.85 6.06
C THR A 82 -14.23 -7.67 6.26
N MET A 83 -14.47 -6.53 5.60
CA MET A 83 -13.63 -5.34 5.76
C MET A 83 -13.88 -4.63 7.10
N SER A 84 -15.13 -4.61 7.56
CA SER A 84 -15.47 -4.09 8.90
C SER A 84 -14.73 -4.84 10.03
N LYS A 85 -14.38 -6.13 9.84
CA LYS A 85 -13.55 -6.90 10.79
C LYS A 85 -12.05 -6.59 10.69
N ARG A 86 -11.59 -6.05 9.57
CA ARG A 86 -10.19 -5.69 9.29
C ARG A 86 -9.87 -4.24 9.63
N LEU A 87 -10.90 -3.44 9.92
CA LEU A 87 -10.76 -2.06 10.35
C LEU A 87 -10.69 -1.96 11.87
N ASN A 88 -9.77 -1.13 12.33
CA ASN A 88 -9.76 -0.66 13.70
C ASN A 88 -10.74 0.51 13.83
N HIS A 89 -11.58 0.47 14.87
CA HIS A 89 -12.52 1.57 15.16
C HIS A 89 -11.81 2.89 15.50
N ARG A 90 -10.53 2.84 15.87
CA ARG A 90 -9.67 4.01 16.09
C ARG A 90 -8.44 3.92 15.21
N ALA A 91 -8.02 5.07 14.68
CA ALA A 91 -6.74 5.15 13.99
C ALA A 91 -5.60 4.85 14.97
N ARG A 92 -4.66 4.03 14.54
CA ARG A 92 -3.42 3.74 15.27
C ARG A 92 -2.51 4.97 15.28
N ALA A 93 -1.65 5.08 16.31
CA ALA A 93 -0.56 6.04 16.33
C ALA A 93 0.43 5.80 15.17
N SER A 94 1.00 6.88 14.63
CA SER A 94 2.00 6.78 13.57
C SER A 94 3.25 6.08 14.09
N MET A 95 3.78 5.14 13.30
CA MET A 95 5.08 4.52 13.51
C MET A 95 6.20 5.50 13.10
N SER A 96 7.36 5.39 13.74
CA SER A 96 8.55 6.16 13.39
C SER A 96 9.12 5.73 12.05
N ILE A 97 9.68 6.70 11.32
CA ILE A 97 10.39 6.44 10.05
C ILE A 97 11.67 5.62 10.38
N PRO A 98 12.06 4.64 9.55
CA PRO A 98 13.31 3.91 9.75
C PRO A 98 14.54 4.83 9.70
N ASP A 99 15.54 4.55 10.53
CA ASP A 99 16.78 5.34 10.62
C ASP A 99 17.65 5.22 9.37
N ILE A 100 17.64 4.05 8.73
CA ILE A 100 18.43 3.78 7.52
C ILE A 100 17.56 4.01 6.30
N PRO A 101 17.88 4.99 5.42
CA PRO A 101 17.11 5.22 4.20
C PRO A 101 17.28 4.06 3.20
N ASP A 102 16.21 3.72 2.47
CA ASP A 102 16.27 2.78 1.35
C ASP A 102 16.02 3.51 0.03
N GLU A 103 17.05 3.58 -0.82
CA GLU A 103 17.02 4.37 -2.05
C GLU A 103 16.00 3.83 -3.07
N ILE A 104 15.82 2.51 -3.14
CA ILE A 104 14.87 1.88 -4.07
C ILE A 104 13.44 2.22 -3.64
N PHE A 105 13.15 2.13 -2.35
CA PHE A 105 11.85 2.53 -1.81
C PHE A 105 11.52 3.99 -2.13
N TYR A 106 12.44 4.92 -1.91
CA TYR A 106 12.17 6.34 -2.21
C TYR A 106 12.01 6.60 -3.71
N LYS A 107 12.77 5.91 -4.57
CA LYS A 107 12.57 5.98 -6.03
C LYS A 107 11.19 5.47 -6.45
N GLU A 108 10.72 4.38 -5.84
CA GLU A 108 9.37 3.85 -6.08
C GLU A 108 8.27 4.77 -5.55
N LEU A 109 8.47 5.36 -4.37
CA LEU A 109 7.55 6.35 -3.81
C LEU A 109 7.42 7.58 -4.72
N CYS A 110 8.53 8.05 -5.28
CA CYS A 110 8.52 9.10 -6.29
C CYS A 110 7.81 8.66 -7.58
N TYR A 111 8.04 7.43 -8.04
CA TYR A 111 7.33 6.88 -9.21
C TYR A 111 5.81 6.90 -9.00
N ILE A 112 5.31 6.36 -7.88
CA ILE A 112 3.86 6.29 -7.61
C ILE A 112 3.23 7.69 -7.55
N LYS A 113 3.93 8.68 -6.97
CA LYS A 113 3.42 10.07 -6.88
C LYS A 113 3.25 10.74 -8.24
N HIS A 114 4.03 10.32 -9.23
CA HIS A 114 4.03 10.89 -10.58
C HIS A 114 3.64 9.86 -11.64
N GLU A 115 2.97 8.77 -11.23
CA GLU A 115 2.68 7.64 -12.11
C GLU A 115 1.85 8.09 -13.32
N ASP A 116 0.84 8.94 -13.11
CA ASP A 116 -0.02 9.47 -14.17
C ASP A 116 0.76 10.33 -15.18
N GLU A 117 1.70 11.15 -14.70
CA GLU A 117 2.57 11.99 -15.53
C GLU A 117 3.54 11.14 -16.37
N ILE A 118 4.02 10.02 -15.82
CA ILE A 118 4.99 9.13 -16.47
C ILE A 118 4.32 8.22 -17.51
N ILE A 119 3.11 7.74 -17.21
CA ILE A 119 2.34 6.85 -18.10
C ILE A 119 1.60 7.65 -19.19
N GLY A 120 1.51 8.98 -19.06
CA GLY A 120 0.90 9.84 -20.07
C GLY A 120 -0.62 9.74 -20.10
N LYS A 121 -1.26 9.40 -18.98
CA LYS A 121 -2.72 9.47 -18.85
C LYS A 121 -3.12 10.92 -18.56
N GLN A 122 -3.44 11.67 -19.61
CA GLN A 122 -4.30 12.86 -19.56
C GLN A 122 -5.75 12.47 -19.87
#